data_AF-A0A1S3CWY5-F1
#
_entry.id   AF-A0A1S3CWY5-F1
#
_cell.length_a   1.000
_cell.length_b   1.000
_cell.length_c   1.000
_cell.angle_alpha   90.00
_cell.angle_beta   90.00
_cell.angle_gamma   90.00
#
_symmetry.space_group_name_H-M   'P 1'
#
loop_
_entity.id
_entity.type
_entity.pdbx_description
1 polymer ?
#
loop_
_entity_poly.entity_id
_entity_poly.type
_entity_poly.pdbx_seq_one_letter_code
_entity_poly.pdbx_strand_id
1 'polypeptide(L)'
;MFQKSCKVPDSKGDYSALRIIQINSVDASATLDRILVCYVDSLIHLIQVLYDLVSKFESSSCQETKLVIVDSVPTHFYSLLDSSYNCQGYLSQIGNLLKYLAHKHGCIVLTTNLLSISSEPHEEDRPGMGKYWNHVPNVRIKMVESNDHHVLSIMQTNSRKLKVNQSVNVRISLSGVD
;
A
#
# COMPACT_ATOMS: atom_id res chain seq x y z
N MET A 1 18.64 12.86 -17.53
CA MET A 1 17.76 13.40 -16.46
C MET A 1 16.83 12.26 -16.10
N PHE A 2 17.07 11.57 -14.99
CA PHE A 2 16.36 10.31 -14.68
C PHE A 2 14.94 10.59 -14.16
N GLN A 3 13.92 10.11 -14.86
CA GLN A 3 12.50 10.46 -14.61
C GLN A 3 11.84 9.44 -13.66
N LYS A 4 11.66 9.82 -12.39
CA LYS A 4 11.08 8.92 -11.38
C LYS A 4 9.60 8.63 -11.67
N SER A 5 9.22 7.35 -11.74
CA SER A 5 7.84 6.89 -11.96
C SER A 5 7.23 6.22 -10.71
N CYS A 6 5.90 6.23 -10.63
CA CYS A 6 5.12 5.56 -9.59
C CYS A 6 4.18 4.52 -10.22
N LYS A 7 4.01 3.37 -9.59
CA LYS A 7 3.12 2.32 -10.08
C LYS A 7 2.06 1.96 -9.05
N VAL A 8 0.80 1.94 -9.48
CA VAL A 8 -0.35 1.74 -8.59
C VAL A 8 -1.22 0.58 -9.08
N PRO A 9 -1.06 -0.63 -8.50
CA PRO A 9 -2.12 -1.63 -8.56
C PRO A 9 -3.35 -1.17 -7.76
N ASP A 10 -4.40 -0.77 -8.48
CA ASP A 10 -5.68 -0.34 -7.91
C ASP A 10 -6.70 -1.48 -8.01
N SER A 11 -7.07 -1.99 -6.85
CA SER A 11 -7.97 -3.11 -6.65
C SER A 11 -9.40 -2.69 -6.34
N LYS A 12 -9.59 -1.44 -5.90
CA LYS A 12 -10.89 -0.89 -5.54
C LYS A 12 -11.49 -0.04 -6.65
N GLY A 13 -10.67 0.42 -7.58
CA GLY A 13 -11.06 1.35 -8.64
C GLY A 13 -11.25 2.78 -8.10
N ASP A 14 -10.67 3.11 -6.96
CA ASP A 14 -10.80 4.41 -6.31
C ASP A 14 -9.67 5.40 -6.68
N TYR A 15 -8.77 5.01 -7.59
CA TYR A 15 -7.82 5.93 -8.18
C TYR A 15 -8.52 7.10 -8.88
N SER A 16 -8.14 8.33 -8.52
CA SER A 16 -8.67 9.56 -9.11
C SER A 16 -7.54 10.44 -9.63
N ALA A 17 -7.40 10.52 -10.96
CA ALA A 17 -6.48 11.46 -11.61
C ALA A 17 -6.83 12.92 -11.27
N LEU A 18 -8.12 13.24 -11.12
CA LEU A 18 -8.59 14.56 -10.68
C LEU A 18 -8.04 14.92 -9.30
N ARG A 19 -7.96 13.95 -8.38
CA ARG A 19 -7.39 14.18 -7.06
C ARG A 19 -5.91 14.52 -7.13
N ILE A 20 -5.16 13.86 -8.01
CA ILE A 20 -3.74 14.18 -8.25
C ILE A 20 -3.57 15.58 -8.84
N ILE A 21 -4.43 15.98 -9.78
CA ILE A 21 -4.42 17.33 -10.37
C ILE A 21 -4.71 18.39 -9.29
N GLN A 22 -5.65 18.14 -8.38
CA GLN A 22 -5.97 19.05 -7.29
C GLN A 22 -4.80 19.21 -6.31
N ILE A 23 -4.12 18.12 -5.97
CA ILE A 23 -2.96 18.12 -5.07
C ILE A 23 -1.77 18.81 -5.72
N ASN A 24 -1.54 18.58 -7.02
CA ASN A 24 -0.42 19.14 -7.77
C ASN A 24 -0.91 20.02 -8.93
N SER A 25 -1.28 21.26 -8.61
CA SER A 25 -1.85 22.21 -9.56
C SER A 25 -0.85 22.80 -10.56
N VAL A 26 0.47 22.67 -10.30
CA VAL A 26 1.51 23.38 -11.07
C VAL A 26 1.98 22.57 -12.28
N ASP A 27 2.15 21.25 -12.13
CA ASP A 27 2.65 20.38 -13.22
C ASP A 27 1.94 19.02 -13.21
N ALA A 28 0.61 19.08 -13.28
CA ALA A 28 -0.24 17.90 -13.18
C ALA A 28 -0.01 16.93 -14.35
N SER A 29 0.14 17.44 -15.58
CA SER A 29 0.31 16.60 -16.78
C SER A 29 1.57 15.76 -16.71
N ALA A 30 2.74 16.37 -16.51
CA ALA A 30 3.98 15.61 -16.43
C ALA A 30 4.01 14.69 -15.20
N THR A 31 3.25 15.00 -14.17
CA THR A 31 3.09 14.12 -12.99
C THR A 31 2.27 12.89 -13.32
N LEU A 32 1.14 13.06 -14.01
CA LEU A 32 0.29 11.95 -14.44
C LEU A 32 1.02 11.04 -15.43
N ASP A 33 1.82 11.59 -16.35
CA ASP A 33 2.63 10.81 -17.31
C ASP A 33 3.65 9.88 -16.62
N ARG A 34 4.01 10.19 -15.37
CA ARG A 34 4.94 9.39 -14.55
C ARG A 34 4.24 8.36 -13.66
N ILE A 35 2.90 8.37 -13.62
CA ILE A 35 2.10 7.44 -12.80
C ILE A 35 1.50 6.39 -13.72
N LEU A 36 1.86 5.13 -13.49
CA LEU A 36 1.28 3.98 -14.17
C LEU A 36 0.26 3.33 -13.24
N VAL A 37 -1.00 3.33 -13.64
CA VAL A 37 -2.09 2.71 -12.89
C VAL A 37 -2.49 1.41 -13.58
N CYS A 38 -2.71 0.36 -12.80
CA CYS A 38 -3.16 -0.94 -13.27
C CYS A 38 -4.34 -1.38 -12.41
N TYR A 39 -5.51 -1.55 -13.03
CA TYR A 39 -6.67 -2.10 -12.34
C TYR A 39 -6.49 -3.61 -12.15
N VAL A 40 -6.74 -4.10 -10.93
CA VAL A 40 -6.61 -5.50 -10.57
C VAL A 40 -7.93 -6.01 -10.00
N ASP A 41 -8.49 -7.04 -10.63
CA ASP A 41 -9.84 -7.56 -10.36
C ASP A 41 -9.85 -8.87 -9.54
N SER A 42 -8.68 -9.50 -9.38
CA SER A 42 -8.58 -10.79 -8.70
C SER A 42 -7.21 -11.02 -8.05
N LEU A 43 -7.16 -11.96 -7.11
CA LEU A 43 -5.92 -12.35 -6.43
C LEU A 43 -4.86 -12.88 -7.41
N ILE A 44 -5.27 -13.69 -8.39
CA ILE A 44 -4.35 -14.27 -9.37
C ILE A 44 -3.78 -13.17 -10.28
N HIS A 45 -4.63 -12.24 -10.72
CA HIS A 45 -4.21 -11.08 -11.50
C HIS A 45 -3.22 -10.21 -10.70
N LEU A 46 -3.45 -9.99 -9.39
CA LEU A 46 -2.50 -9.28 -8.53
C LEU A 46 -1.12 -9.96 -8.54
N ILE A 47 -1.09 -11.27 -8.37
CA ILE A 47 0.16 -12.05 -8.35
C ILE A 47 0.88 -11.92 -9.70
N GLN A 48 0.16 -12.03 -10.82
CA GLN A 48 0.71 -11.86 -12.16
C GLN A 48 1.32 -10.46 -12.35
N VAL A 49 0.60 -9.41 -11.96
CA VAL A 49 1.08 -8.02 -12.04
C VAL A 49 2.35 -7.83 -11.21
N LEU A 50 2.44 -8.46 -10.03
CA LEU A 50 3.64 -8.40 -9.20
C LEU A 50 4.83 -9.14 -9.82
N TYR A 51 4.62 -10.30 -10.45
CA TYR A 51 5.68 -10.99 -11.19
C TYR A 51 6.17 -10.18 -12.39
N ASP A 52 5.24 -9.66 -13.20
CA ASP A 52 5.57 -8.80 -14.33
C ASP A 52 6.35 -7.58 -13.87
N LEU A 53 5.98 -7.01 -12.73
CA LEU A 53 6.68 -5.88 -12.15
C LEU A 53 8.12 -6.26 -11.77
N VAL A 54 8.32 -7.40 -11.11
CA VAL A 54 9.65 -7.94 -10.79
C VAL A 54 10.48 -8.11 -12.06
N SER A 55 9.96 -8.78 -13.09
CA SER A 55 10.66 -8.98 -14.36
C SER A 55 11.00 -7.66 -15.06
N LYS A 56 10.12 -6.65 -14.96
CA LYS A 56 10.36 -5.30 -15.48
C LYS A 56 11.47 -4.56 -14.71
N PHE A 57 11.58 -4.75 -13.41
CA PHE A 57 12.70 -4.23 -12.62
C PHE A 57 14.02 -4.92 -12.96
N GLU A 58 14.01 -6.24 -13.18
CA GLU A 58 15.21 -7.03 -13.53
C GLU A 58 15.74 -6.69 -14.93
N SER A 59 14.85 -6.51 -15.90
CA SER A 59 15.18 -6.06 -17.26
C SER A 59 15.58 -4.58 -17.36
N SER A 60 15.72 -3.89 -16.22
CA SER A 60 16.07 -2.47 -16.13
C SER A 60 15.07 -1.48 -16.73
N SER A 61 13.92 -1.95 -17.22
CA SER A 61 12.85 -1.10 -17.76
C SER A 61 12.19 -0.19 -16.70
N CYS A 62 12.40 -0.47 -15.41
CA CYS A 62 11.78 0.23 -14.28
C CYS A 62 12.77 0.75 -13.22
N GLN A 63 14.05 0.91 -13.53
CA GLN A 63 15.04 1.39 -12.55
C GLN A 63 14.71 2.78 -11.96
N GLU A 64 13.96 3.58 -12.71
CA GLU A 64 13.53 4.90 -12.29
C GLU A 64 12.31 4.87 -11.35
N THR A 65 11.58 3.76 -11.29
CA THR A 65 10.44 3.61 -10.40
C THR A 65 10.89 3.61 -8.94
N LYS A 66 10.45 4.59 -8.16
CA LYS A 66 10.82 4.74 -6.73
C LYS A 66 9.72 4.36 -5.76
N LEU A 67 8.47 4.27 -6.23
CA LEU A 67 7.31 4.00 -5.39
C LEU A 67 6.34 3.04 -6.10
N VAL A 68 5.94 2.01 -5.37
CA VAL A 68 4.89 1.06 -5.76
C VAL A 68 3.79 1.13 -4.68
N ILE A 69 2.54 1.38 -5.07
CA ILE A 69 1.39 1.49 -4.17
C ILE A 69 0.39 0.39 -4.50
N VAL A 70 0.17 -0.56 -3.60
CA VAL A 70 -0.85 -1.61 -3.77
C VAL A 70 -2.07 -1.26 -2.91
N ASP A 71 -3.16 -0.82 -3.55
CA ASP A 71 -4.42 -0.47 -2.88
C ASP A 71 -5.55 -1.41 -3.36
N SER A 72 -6.06 -2.36 -2.61
CA SER A 72 -5.61 -2.85 -1.31
C SER A 72 -5.36 -4.36 -1.41
N VAL A 73 -4.38 -4.88 -0.69
CA VAL A 73 -4.14 -6.33 -0.67
C VAL A 73 -5.34 -7.14 -0.13
N PRO A 74 -6.06 -6.72 0.94
CA PRO A 74 -7.11 -7.53 1.55
C PRO A 74 -8.34 -7.76 0.68
N THR A 75 -8.70 -6.82 -0.20
CA THR A 75 -9.94 -6.90 -1.00
C THR A 75 -10.02 -8.17 -1.84
N HIS A 76 -8.88 -8.69 -2.28
CA HIS A 76 -8.78 -9.93 -3.07
C HIS A 76 -8.92 -11.22 -2.27
N PHE A 77 -8.83 -11.14 -0.94
CA PHE A 77 -8.93 -12.31 -0.07
C PHE A 77 -10.34 -12.52 0.49
N TYR A 78 -11.19 -11.49 0.53
CA TYR A 78 -12.55 -11.61 1.08
C TYR A 78 -13.41 -12.62 0.34
N SER A 79 -13.26 -12.72 -0.99
CA SER A 79 -13.95 -13.73 -1.81
C SER A 79 -13.46 -15.16 -1.57
N LEU A 80 -12.35 -15.34 -0.85
CA LEU A 80 -11.68 -16.63 -0.63
C LEU A 80 -11.73 -17.10 0.84
N LEU A 81 -12.36 -16.32 1.74
CA LEU A 81 -12.37 -16.56 3.19
C LEU A 81 -12.98 -17.90 3.62
N ASP A 82 -13.80 -18.54 2.78
CA ASP A 82 -14.31 -19.90 3.02
C ASP A 82 -13.24 -21.01 2.83
N SER A 83 -12.06 -20.68 2.28
CA SER A 83 -10.99 -21.62 1.96
C SER A 83 -9.69 -21.33 2.73
N SER A 84 -9.72 -21.63 4.03
CA SER A 84 -8.75 -21.15 5.03
C SER A 84 -7.28 -21.55 4.81
N TYR A 85 -6.99 -22.68 4.15
CA TYR A 85 -5.61 -23.20 4.04
C TYR A 85 -4.82 -22.60 2.87
N ASN A 86 -5.44 -22.35 1.70
CA ASN A 86 -4.73 -21.87 0.52
C ASN A 86 -4.41 -20.37 0.57
N CYS A 87 -5.22 -19.59 1.31
CA CYS A 87 -5.06 -18.14 1.41
C CYS A 87 -3.71 -17.72 2.01
N GLN A 88 -3.16 -18.48 2.96
CA GLN A 88 -1.87 -18.16 3.58
C GLN A 88 -0.69 -18.30 2.61
N GLY A 89 -0.75 -19.27 1.69
CA GLY A 89 0.27 -19.48 0.66
C GLY A 89 0.35 -18.29 -0.29
N TYR A 90 -0.78 -17.82 -0.78
CA TYR A 90 -0.85 -16.63 -1.64
C TYR A 90 -0.41 -15.36 -0.92
N LEU A 91 -0.82 -15.20 0.34
CA LEU A 91 -0.40 -14.05 1.16
C LEU A 91 1.12 -14.04 1.37
N SER A 92 1.71 -15.21 1.57
CA SER A 92 3.17 -15.39 1.67
C SER A 92 3.88 -15.05 0.37
N GLN A 93 3.36 -15.54 -0.75
CA GLN A 93 3.90 -15.26 -2.08
C GLN A 93 3.88 -13.76 -2.39
N ILE A 94 2.75 -13.09 -2.16
CA ILE A 94 2.63 -11.63 -2.34
C ILE A 94 3.60 -10.91 -1.42
N GLY A 95 3.65 -11.26 -0.12
CA GLY A 95 4.56 -10.64 0.83
C GLY A 95 6.03 -10.76 0.41
N ASN A 96 6.43 -11.92 -0.12
CA ASN A 96 7.79 -12.16 -0.62
C ASN A 96 8.09 -11.34 -1.88
N LEU A 97 7.16 -11.25 -2.83
CA LEU A 97 7.34 -10.42 -4.04
C LEU A 97 7.49 -8.94 -3.67
N LEU A 98 6.67 -8.42 -2.77
CA LEU A 98 6.75 -7.03 -2.30
C LEU A 98 8.07 -6.75 -1.57
N LYS A 99 8.50 -7.67 -0.70
CA LYS A 99 9.82 -7.57 -0.04
C LYS A 99 10.96 -7.62 -1.03
N TYR A 100 10.89 -8.50 -2.02
CA TYR A 100 11.91 -8.61 -3.07
C TYR A 100 12.02 -7.29 -3.84
N LEU A 101 10.90 -6.71 -4.27
CA LEU A 101 10.87 -5.40 -4.92
C LEU A 101 11.56 -4.33 -4.06
N ALA A 102 11.17 -4.22 -2.79
CA ALA A 102 11.71 -3.22 -1.88
C ALA A 102 13.22 -3.39 -1.62
N HIS A 103 13.65 -4.60 -1.29
CA HIS A 103 15.04 -4.87 -0.89
C HIS A 103 16.00 -4.95 -2.06
N LYS A 104 15.61 -5.59 -3.17
CA LYS A 104 16.49 -5.83 -4.31
C LYS A 104 16.65 -4.58 -5.16
N HIS A 105 15.58 -3.81 -5.34
CA HIS A 105 15.55 -2.67 -6.27
C HIS A 105 15.50 -1.30 -5.57
N GLY A 106 15.43 -1.28 -4.23
CA GLY A 106 15.45 -0.05 -3.44
C GLY A 106 14.22 0.84 -3.68
N CYS A 107 13.10 0.26 -4.11
CA CYS A 107 11.84 0.98 -4.25
C CYS A 107 11.07 1.00 -2.93
N ILE A 108 10.32 2.06 -2.68
CA ILE A 108 9.37 2.12 -1.57
C ILE A 108 8.12 1.34 -1.99
N VAL A 109 7.67 0.42 -1.15
CA VAL A 109 6.41 -0.30 -1.33
C VAL A 109 5.43 0.15 -0.26
N LEU A 110 4.30 0.70 -0.68
CA LEU A 110 3.19 1.10 0.17
C LEU A 110 2.00 0.19 -0.10
N THR A 111 1.36 -0.31 0.95
CA THR A 111 0.14 -1.11 0.84
C THR A 111 -0.91 -0.59 1.78
N THR A 112 -2.16 -0.54 1.35
CA THR A 112 -3.30 -0.29 2.24
C THR A 112 -3.85 -1.61 2.76
N ASN A 113 -4.34 -1.59 4.00
CA ASN A 113 -4.96 -2.74 4.65
C ASN A 113 -6.28 -2.28 5.27
N LEU A 114 -7.22 -3.21 5.39
CA LEU A 114 -8.49 -2.99 6.08
C LEU A 114 -8.30 -3.29 7.57
N LEU A 115 -9.06 -2.60 8.41
CA LEU A 115 -9.04 -2.77 9.86
C LEU A 115 -10.43 -3.23 10.30
N SER A 116 -10.48 -4.37 10.98
CA SER A 116 -11.67 -4.81 11.69
C SER A 116 -11.65 -4.21 13.08
N ILE A 117 -12.57 -3.27 13.34
CA ILE A 117 -12.73 -2.61 14.63
C ILE A 117 -13.46 -3.57 15.56
N SER A 118 -12.90 -3.83 16.75
CA SER A 118 -13.64 -4.61 17.75
C SER A 118 -14.71 -3.74 18.42
N SER A 119 -15.85 -4.35 18.71
CA SER A 119 -16.93 -3.73 19.48
C SER A 119 -16.76 -3.93 20.98
N GLU A 120 -15.80 -4.76 21.43
CA GLU A 120 -15.59 -5.06 22.84
C GLU A 120 -14.58 -4.11 23.50
N PRO A 121 -14.82 -3.63 24.75
CA PRO A 121 -14.01 -2.58 25.40
C PRO A 121 -12.51 -2.86 25.62
N HIS A 122 -12.02 -4.07 25.30
CA HIS A 122 -10.64 -4.50 25.60
C HIS A 122 -10.00 -5.32 24.48
N GLU A 123 -10.67 -5.46 23.34
CA GLU A 123 -10.15 -6.24 22.23
C GLU A 123 -9.46 -5.30 21.23
N GLU A 124 -8.21 -5.63 20.89
CA GLU A 124 -7.43 -4.84 19.93
C GLU A 124 -8.01 -4.96 18.52
N ASP A 125 -8.05 -3.84 17.80
CA ASP A 125 -8.42 -3.82 16.39
C ASP A 125 -7.53 -4.77 15.59
N ARG A 126 -8.17 -5.54 14.71
CA ARG A 126 -7.50 -6.61 13.95
C ARG A 126 -7.24 -6.16 12.52
N PRO A 127 -5.98 -6.22 12.04
CA PRO A 127 -5.73 -6.01 10.62
C PRO A 127 -6.37 -7.13 9.79
N GLY A 128 -6.98 -6.79 8.65
CA GLY A 128 -7.75 -7.72 7.82
C GLY A 128 -6.95 -8.92 7.30
N MET A 129 -5.63 -8.79 7.15
CA MET A 129 -4.74 -9.87 6.71
C MET A 129 -4.15 -10.72 7.85
N GLY A 130 -4.63 -10.54 9.08
CA GLY A 130 -4.27 -11.36 10.23
C GLY A 130 -2.79 -11.27 10.66
N LYS A 131 -2.39 -12.22 11.52
CA LYS A 131 -1.06 -12.20 12.17
C LYS A 131 0.10 -12.41 11.21
N TYR A 132 -0.08 -13.21 10.16
CA TYR A 132 0.98 -13.47 9.18
C TYR A 132 1.50 -12.17 8.56
N TRP A 133 0.57 -11.29 8.15
CA TRP A 133 0.92 -10.04 7.50
C TRP A 133 1.67 -9.06 8.39
N ASN A 134 1.60 -9.20 9.72
CA ASN A 134 2.32 -8.33 10.65
C ASN A 134 3.84 -8.33 10.41
N HIS A 135 4.39 -9.44 9.90
CA HIS A 135 5.84 -9.56 9.64
C HIS A 135 6.25 -9.15 8.21
N VAL A 136 5.29 -8.73 7.38
CA VAL A 136 5.56 -8.34 6.00
C VAL A 136 6.09 -6.91 5.90
N PRO A 137 5.35 -5.86 6.34
CA PRO A 137 5.79 -4.48 6.25
C PRO A 137 6.83 -4.14 7.33
N ASN A 138 7.81 -3.30 6.98
CA ASN A 138 8.80 -2.79 7.93
C ASN A 138 8.21 -1.74 8.89
N VAL A 139 7.19 -1.01 8.44
CA VAL A 139 6.51 0.04 9.21
C VAL A 139 5.02 -0.09 8.97
N ARG A 140 4.21 0.02 10.03
CA ARG A 140 2.75 0.03 9.97
C ARG A 140 2.24 1.30 10.62
N ILE A 141 1.38 2.00 9.89
CA ILE A 141 0.74 3.23 10.35
C ILE A 141 -0.76 2.95 10.42
N LYS A 142 -1.38 3.26 11.56
CA LYS A 142 -2.84 3.28 11.72
C LYS A 142 -3.31 4.71 11.54
N MET A 143 -4.41 4.86 10.80
CA MET A 143 -5.10 6.12 10.62
C MET A 143 -6.45 6.01 11.32
N VAL A 144 -6.75 6.97 12.19
CA VAL A 144 -8.04 7.07 12.89
C VAL A 144 -8.61 8.44 12.62
N GLU A 145 -9.86 8.50 12.19
CA GLU A 145 -10.60 9.74 12.03
C GLU A 145 -11.01 10.30 13.40
N SER A 146 -10.79 11.60 13.61
CA SER A 146 -11.14 12.29 14.85
C SER A 146 -11.66 13.69 14.54
N ASN A 147 -12.99 13.85 14.56
CA ASN A 147 -13.68 15.10 14.24
C ASN A 147 -13.17 15.72 12.93
N ASP A 148 -12.35 16.78 13.00
CA ASP A 148 -11.84 17.55 11.85
C ASP A 148 -10.40 17.18 11.41
N HIS A 149 -9.82 16.12 11.98
CA HIS A 149 -8.48 15.68 11.66
C HIS A 149 -8.37 14.16 11.69
N HIS A 150 -7.25 13.66 11.18
CA HIS A 150 -6.90 12.26 11.29
C HIS A 150 -5.67 12.13 12.18
N VAL A 151 -5.64 11.07 12.97
CA VAL A 151 -4.47 10.73 13.79
C VAL A 151 -3.75 9.58 13.09
N LEU A 152 -2.51 9.82 12.68
CA LEU A 152 -1.61 8.78 12.18
C LEU A 152 -0.73 8.31 13.33
N SER A 153 -0.77 7.02 13.66
CA SER A 153 0.05 6.42 14.71
C SER A 153 0.88 5.25 14.20
N ILE A 154 2.12 5.17 14.64
CA ILE A 154 3.01 4.06 14.29
C ILE A 154 2.65 2.84 15.15
N MET A 155 2.07 1.81 14.51
CA MET A 155 1.69 0.57 15.17
C MET A 155 2.86 -0.40 15.29
N GLN A 156 3.77 -0.38 14.31
CA GLN A 156 4.92 -1.27 14.25
C GLN A 156 6.02 -0.62 13.43
N THR A 157 7.27 -0.81 13.81
CA THR A 157 8.42 -0.33 13.06
C THR A 157 9.65 -1.18 13.35
N ASN A 158 10.40 -1.53 12.30
CA ASN A 158 11.73 -2.12 12.39
C ASN A 158 12.86 -1.06 12.38
N SER A 159 12.51 0.22 12.21
CA SER A 159 13.46 1.34 12.20
C SER A 159 13.88 1.71 13.63
N ARG A 160 15.17 2.00 13.82
CA ARG A 160 15.71 2.54 15.09
C ARG A 160 15.34 4.00 15.33
N LYS A 161 14.89 4.72 14.29
CA LYS A 161 14.58 6.16 14.35
C LYS A 161 13.12 6.43 14.72
N LEU A 162 12.23 5.49 14.41
CA LEU A 162 10.80 5.62 14.66
C LEU A 162 10.44 4.83 15.92
N LYS A 163 9.48 5.35 16.70
CA LYS A 163 8.98 4.68 17.91
C LYS A 163 7.53 4.26 17.71
N VAL A 164 7.19 3.08 18.20
CA VAL A 164 5.79 2.63 18.30
C VAL A 164 5.01 3.58 19.19
N ASN A 165 3.73 3.81 18.88
CA ASN A 165 2.83 4.76 19.53
C ASN A 165 3.20 6.24 19.35
N GLN A 166 4.23 6.56 18.55
CA GLN A 166 4.40 7.92 18.07
C GLN A 166 3.24 8.26 17.14
N SER A 167 2.58 9.39 17.39
CA SER A 167 1.43 9.85 16.63
C SER A 167 1.58 11.28 16.14
N VAL A 168 0.90 11.61 15.04
CA VAL A 168 0.80 12.96 14.49
C VAL A 168 -0.63 13.20 14.02
N ASN A 169 -1.11 14.42 14.26
CA ASN A 169 -2.38 14.88 13.74
C ASN A 169 -2.16 15.41 12.33
N VAL A 170 -2.96 14.95 11.38
CA VAL A 170 -2.92 15.41 9.99
C VAL A 170 -4.30 15.89 9.56
N ARG A 171 -4.33 16.91 8.72
CA ARG A 171 -5.56 17.41 8.10
C ARG A 171 -5.55 17.03 6.63
N ILE A 172 -6.68 16.53 6.14
CA ILE A 172 -6.87 16.29 4.71
C ILE A 172 -7.56 17.53 4.12
N SER A 173 -6.86 18.23 3.24
CA SER A 173 -7.33 19.43 2.55
C SER A 173 -7.46 19.17 1.05
N LEU A 174 -7.93 20.15 0.27
CA LEU A 174 -7.94 20.04 -1.19
C LEU A 174 -6.52 19.88 -1.77
N SER A 175 -5.50 20.42 -1.09
CA SER A 175 -4.10 20.36 -1.50
C SER A 175 -3.40 19.06 -1.07
N GLY A 176 -4.07 18.18 -0.32
CA GLY A 176 -3.51 16.89 0.09
C GLY A 176 -3.56 16.68 1.60
N VAL A 177 -2.44 16.25 2.17
CA VAL A 177 -2.30 16.00 3.61
C VAL A 177 -1.33 17.04 4.18
N ASP A 178 -1.80 17.79 5.19
CA ASP A 178 -1.08 18.85 5.92
C ASP A 178 -0.88 18.49 7.40
#